data_AF-A0A956BQI1-F1
#
_entry.id   AF-A0A956BQI1-F1
#
_cell.length_a   1.000
_cell.length_b   1.000
_cell.length_c   1.000
_cell.angle_alpha   90.00
_cell.angle_beta   90.00
_cell.angle_gamma   90.00
#
_symmetry.space_group_name_H-M   'P 1'
#
loop_
_entity.id
_entity.type
_entity.pdbx_description
1 polymer ?
#
loop_
_entity_poly.entity_id
_entity_poly.type
_entity_poly.pdbx_seq_one_letter_code
_entity_poly.pdbx_strand_id
1 'polypeptide(L)'
;RDELIAHAAELGLDGQTYTRCLDDPAVVETIQADIARGAEAGVKGTPNFFVNGHHVVGTRDRDVIERMIDSVAPDGAAGKPATAAEGGR
;
A
#
# COMPACT_ATOMS: atom_id res chain seq x y z
N ARG A 1 -3.57 -7.42 20.87
CA ARG A 1 -4.59 -8.26 20.18
C ARG A 1 -5.96 -7.61 20.29
N ASP A 2 -6.48 -7.43 21.50
CA ASP A 2 -7.83 -6.87 21.70
C ASP A 2 -7.96 -5.43 21.17
N GLU A 3 -6.91 -4.62 21.28
CA GLU A 3 -6.84 -3.28 20.67
C GLU A 3 -7.02 -3.32 19.15
N LEU A 4 -6.45 -4.32 18.47
CA LEU A 4 -6.59 -4.47 17.02
C LEU A 4 -8.02 -4.87 16.65
N ILE A 5 -8.65 -5.72 17.46
CA ILE A 5 -10.06 -6.13 17.27
C ILE A 5 -11.00 -4.95 17.50
N ALA A 6 -10.75 -4.15 18.54
CA ALA A 6 -11.51 -2.93 18.82
C ALA A 6 -11.40 -1.94 17.66
N HIS A 7 -10.20 -1.72 17.14
CA HIS A 7 -9.99 -0.84 16.00
C HIS A 7 -10.63 -1.38 14.71
N ALA A 8 -10.58 -2.70 14.47
CA ALA A 8 -11.30 -3.32 13.36
C ALA A 8 -12.81 -3.07 13.45
N ALA A 9 -13.40 -3.12 14.65
CA ALA A 9 -14.82 -2.79 14.85
C ALA A 9 -15.12 -1.30 14.61
N GLU A 10 -14.24 -0.38 15.01
CA GLU A 10 -14.37 1.06 14.69
C GLU A 10 -14.36 1.32 13.18
N LEU A 11 -13.59 0.53 12.43
CA LEU A 11 -13.56 0.57 10.96
C LEU A 11 -14.75 -0.16 10.29
N GLY A 12 -15.67 -0.72 11.08
CA GLY A 12 -16.85 -1.44 10.59
C GLY A 12 -16.57 -2.85 10.06
N LEU A 13 -15.40 -3.43 10.40
CA LEU A 13 -15.06 -4.80 10.03
C LEU A 13 -15.75 -5.82 10.94
N ASP A 14 -16.00 -7.02 10.42
CA ASP A 14 -16.55 -8.12 11.21
C ASP A 14 -15.52 -8.63 12.23
N GLY A 15 -15.83 -8.48 13.52
CA GLY A 15 -14.91 -8.82 14.60
C GLY A 15 -14.56 -10.31 14.66
N GLN A 16 -15.50 -11.20 14.34
CA GLN A 16 -15.25 -12.64 14.36
C GLN A 16 -14.29 -13.05 13.22
N THR A 17 -14.53 -12.56 12.01
CA THR A 17 -13.66 -12.79 10.85
C THR A 17 -12.27 -12.22 11.10
N TYR A 18 -12.17 -11.00 11.61
CA TYR A 18 -10.88 -10.39 11.93
C TYR A 18 -10.11 -11.17 12.99
N THR A 19 -10.80 -11.61 14.04
CA THR A 19 -10.22 -12.46 15.10
C THR A 19 -9.67 -13.77 14.52
N ARG A 20 -10.43 -14.43 13.64
CA ARG A 20 -9.96 -15.64 12.97
C ARG A 20 -8.72 -15.38 12.12
N CYS A 21 -8.67 -14.26 11.38
CA CYS A 21 -7.48 -13.90 10.61
C CYS A 21 -6.26 -13.64 11.50
N LEU A 22 -6.44 -13.03 12.68
CA LEU A 22 -5.34 -12.82 13.63
C LEU A 22 -4.76 -14.12 14.19
N ASP A 23 -5.59 -15.15 14.35
CA ASP A 23 -5.19 -16.43 14.94
C ASP A 23 -4.74 -17.47 13.90
N ASP A 24 -4.91 -17.18 12.60
CA ASP A 24 -4.59 -18.12 11.52
C ASP A 24 -3.07 -18.13 11.24
N PRO A 25 -2.37 -19.27 11.44
CA PRO A 25 -0.95 -19.38 11.14
C PRO A 25 -0.61 -19.13 9.67
N ALA A 26 -1.53 -19.37 8.73
CA ALA A 26 -1.31 -19.07 7.32
C ALA A 26 -1.16 -17.55 7.05
N VAL A 27 -1.77 -16.70 7.89
CA VAL A 27 -1.59 -15.25 7.81
C VAL A 27 -0.18 -14.86 8.26
N VAL A 28 0.38 -15.54 9.28
CA VAL A 28 1.77 -15.35 9.70
C VAL A 28 2.73 -15.74 8.58
N GLU A 29 2.50 -16.88 7.93
CA GLU A 29 3.31 -17.32 6.78
C GLU A 29 3.28 -16.29 5.63
N THR A 30 2.09 -15.75 5.35
CA THR A 30 1.91 -14.69 4.34
C THR A 30 2.73 -13.43 4.69
N ILE A 31 2.70 -12.97 5.95
CA ILE A 31 3.47 -11.81 6.41
C ILE A 31 4.98 -12.06 6.26
N GLN A 32 5.45 -13.25 6.62
CA GLN A 32 6.88 -13.60 6.49
C GLN A 32 7.31 -13.65 5.02
N ALA A 33 6.48 -14.19 4.13
CA ALA A 33 6.72 -14.17 2.70
C ALA A 33 6.79 -12.73 2.15
N ASP A 34 5.91 -11.83 2.62
CA ASP A 34 5.93 -10.42 2.21
C ASP A 34 7.19 -9.68 2.67
N ILE A 35 7.65 -9.94 3.90
CA ILE A 35 8.91 -9.40 4.43
C ILE A 35 10.10 -9.89 3.58
N ALA A 36 10.15 -11.18 3.26
CA ALA A 36 11.20 -11.76 2.43
C ALA A 36 11.22 -11.15 1.02
N ARG A 37 10.05 -11.04 0.38
CA ARG A 37 9.91 -10.38 -0.94
C ARG A 37 10.39 -8.93 -0.90
N GLY A 38 10.07 -8.19 0.15
CA GLY A 38 10.57 -6.83 0.34
C GLY A 38 12.10 -6.78 0.43
N ALA A 39 12.70 -7.66 1.22
CA ALA A 39 14.15 -7.74 1.35
C ALA A 39 14.85 -8.11 0.02
N GLU A 40 14.31 -9.08 -0.71
CA GLU A 40 14.78 -9.49 -2.04
C GLU A 40 14.68 -8.35 -3.06
N ALA A 41 13.62 -7.55 -2.98
CA ALA A 41 13.44 -6.34 -3.78
C ALA A 41 14.28 -5.14 -3.32
N GLY A 42 15.16 -5.31 -2.32
CA GLY A 42 16.06 -4.28 -1.83
C GLY A 42 15.41 -3.23 -0.92
N VAL A 43 14.21 -3.49 -0.41
CA VAL A 43 13.52 -2.60 0.55
C VAL A 43 14.24 -2.62 1.89
N LYS A 44 14.65 -1.43 2.36
CA LYS A 44 15.35 -1.25 3.66
C LYS A 44 14.53 -0.50 4.71
N GLY A 45 13.31 -0.10 4.36
CA GLY A 45 12.41 0.71 5.19
C GLY A 45 11.15 1.08 4.41
N THR A 46 10.16 1.69 5.05
CA THR A 46 8.89 2.06 4.43
C THR A 46 8.71 3.60 4.42
N PRO A 47 7.93 4.16 3.47
CA PRO A 47 7.26 3.48 2.36
C PRO A 47 8.20 3.21 1.18
N ASN A 48 7.87 2.19 0.39
CA ASN A 48 8.47 1.90 -0.92
C ASN A 48 7.33 1.47 -1.84
N PHE A 49 7.34 1.93 -3.10
CA PHE A 49 6.32 1.60 -4.09
C PHE A 49 6.94 0.94 -5.31
N PHE A 50 6.26 -0.06 -5.86
CA PHE A 50 6.61 -0.68 -7.13
C PHE A 50 5.42 -0.56 -8.07
N VAL A 51 5.61 0.08 -9.23
CA VAL A 51 4.56 0.27 -10.24
C VAL A 51 5.06 -0.32 -11.55
N ASN A 52 4.50 -1.46 -11.97
CA ASN A 52 4.88 -2.17 -13.20
C ASN A 52 6.41 -2.32 -13.40
N GLY A 53 7.15 -2.65 -12.34
CA GLY A 53 8.61 -2.83 -12.38
C GLY A 53 9.43 -1.56 -12.07
N HIS A 54 8.80 -0.40 -11.94
CA HIS A 54 9.47 0.82 -11.52
C HIS A 54 9.41 1.00 -10.00
N HIS A 55 10.57 1.26 -9.39
CA HIS A 55 10.73 1.37 -7.94
C HIS A 55 10.82 2.83 -7.49
N VAL A 56 9.92 3.23 -6.59
CA VAL A 56 9.91 4.55 -5.94
C VAL A 56 10.23 4.37 -4.46
N VAL A 57 11.38 4.90 -4.05
CA VAL A 57 11.92 4.73 -2.69
C VAL A 57 11.49 5.86 -1.78
N GLY A 58 10.97 5.53 -0.59
CA GLY A 58 10.67 6.48 0.46
C GLY A 58 9.37 7.24 0.23
N THR A 59 9.05 8.13 1.17
CA THR A 59 7.89 9.01 1.08
C THR A 59 8.06 9.96 -0.11
N ARG A 60 7.03 10.04 -0.95
CA ARG A 60 6.93 10.95 -2.09
C ARG A 60 5.57 11.60 -2.07
N ASP A 61 5.50 12.80 -2.63
CA ASP A 61 4.25 13.51 -2.82
C ASP A 61 3.33 12.72 -3.77
N ARG A 62 2.03 12.85 -3.53
CA ARG A 62 0.97 12.22 -4.33
C ARG A 62 1.22 12.40 -5.84
N ASP A 63 1.47 13.63 -6.28
CA ASP A 63 1.63 13.95 -7.70
C ASP A 63 2.81 13.20 -8.35
N VAL A 64 3.85 12.88 -7.58
CA VAL A 64 4.99 12.08 -8.06
C VAL A 64 4.55 10.64 -8.31
N ILE A 65 3.76 10.08 -7.40
CA ILE A 65 3.24 8.72 -7.52
C ILE A 65 2.21 8.64 -8.66
N GLU A 66 1.33 9.63 -8.80
CA GLU A 66 0.33 9.70 -9.87
C GLU A 66 1.00 9.76 -11.24
N ARG A 67 1.99 10.64 -11.44
CA ARG A 67 2.76 10.68 -12.70
C ARG A 67 3.48 9.36 -13.00
N MET A 68 3.99 8.69 -11.97
CA MET A 68 4.63 7.38 -12.14
C MET A 68 3.61 6.34 -12.65
N ILE A 69 2.41 6.29 -12.07
CA ILE A 69 1.32 5.41 -12.51
C ILE A 69 0.93 5.74 -13.96
N ASP A 70 0.71 7.02 -14.28
CA ASP A 70 0.33 7.44 -15.62
C ASP A 70 1.38 7.08 -16.67
N SER A 71 2.67 7.14 -16.33
CA SER A 71 3.76 6.79 -17.25
C SER A 71 3.86 5.31 -17.62
N VAL A 72 3.19 4.43 -16.86
CA VAL A 72 3.21 2.97 -17.07
C VAL A 72 1.83 2.38 -17.32
N ALA A 73 0.80 3.23 -17.42
CA ALA A 73 -0.55 2.84 -17.77
C ALA A 73 -0.61 2.47 -19.26
N PRO A 74 -1.34 1.42 -19.65
CA PRO A 74 -1.57 1.13 -21.07
C PRO A 74 -2.37 2.27 -21.72
N ASP A 75 -2.17 2.49 -23.02
CA ASP A 75 -2.86 3.54 -23.78
C ASP A 75 -4.38 3.44 -23.58
N GLY A 76 -5.00 4.52 -23.08
CA GLY A 76 -6.43 4.61 -22.78
C GLY A 76 -6.83 4.34 -21.33
N ALA A 77 -5.90 3.94 -20.45
CA ALA A 77 -6.14 3.78 -19.01
C ALA A 77 -5.75 5.02 -18.17
N ALA A 78 -5.19 6.06 -18.80
CA ALA A 78 -4.83 7.30 -18.11
C ALA A 78 -6.08 7.94 -17.48
N GLY A 79 -6.18 7.80 -16.15
CA GLY A 79 -7.14 8.54 -15.35
C GLY A 79 -6.91 10.03 -15.60
N LYS A 80 -7.98 10.74 -15.92
CA LYS A 80 -8.01 12.19 -16.16
C LYS A 80 -7.04 12.90 -15.19
N PRO A 81 -6.17 13.81 -15.68
CA PRO A 81 -5.16 14.45 -14.82
C PRO A 81 -5.85 15.10 -13.64
N ALA A 82 -5.35 14.81 -12.43
CA ALA A 82 -5.71 15.53 -11.23
C ALA A 82 -5.42 17.01 -11.51
N THR A 83 -6.50 17.79 -11.59
CA THR A 83 -6.48 19.20 -11.94
C THR A 83 -5.49 19.94 -11.05
N ALA A 84 -4.51 20.60 -11.66
CA ALA A 84 -3.74 21.63 -10.99
C ALA A 84 -4.69 22.74 -10.52
N ALA A 85 -4.72 22.99 -9.21
CA ALA A 85 -5.21 24.25 -8.64
C ALA A 85 -4.47 24.55 -7.33
N GLU A 86 -3.59 25.56 -7.42
CA GLU A 86 -3.38 26.67 -6.45
C GLU A 86 -2.78 26.28 -5.09
N GLY A 87 -1.58 26.69 -4.66
CA GLY A 87 -0.93 28.00 -4.77
C GLY A 87 -0.82 28.62 -3.36
N GLY A 88 0.40 28.83 -2.83
CA GLY A 88 0.55 29.69 -1.65
C GLY A 88 1.69 29.39 -0.67
N ARG A 89 2.88 29.90 -1.03
CA ARG A 89 4.01 30.33 -0.17
C ARG A 89 4.93 29.26 0.43
#